data_AF-A0A9W7A4E6-F1
#
_entry.id   AF-A0A9W7A4E6-F1
#
_cell.length_a   1.000
_cell.length_b   1.000
_cell.length_c   1.000
_cell.angle_alpha   90.00
_cell.angle_beta   90.00
_cell.angle_gamma   90.00
#
_symmetry.space_group_name_H-M   'P 1'
#
loop_
_entity.id
_entity.type
_entity.pdbx_description
1 polymer ?
#
loop_
_entity_poly.entity_id
_entity_poly.type
_entity_poly.pdbx_seq_one_letter_code
_entity_poly.pdbx_strand_id
1 'polypeptide(L)'
;MLLFLLSEGGDVPHQYFDPWECDILAPAVNEKGESTSRKNPETRKSELLQFLKDDILKMVSQHAGDLIVNKYGGKVLENALGRWGECVEFVMAALEEEALADVFESAVGHLVLKRLLLTYKEKEGEAEEGLPGKMLEKFGDNFVDGMMKSSRGAFVLGALVEVSKEAKKKCKADKNLVKAMKEKSKGEKGTAGFLALIDKLK
;
A
#
# COMPACT_ATOMS: atom_id res chain seq x y z
N MET A 1 -11.65 13.08 7.17
CA MET A 1 -10.85 14.33 7.07
C MET A 1 -9.36 14.09 6.80
N LEU A 2 -8.63 13.32 7.61
CA LEU A 2 -7.18 13.09 7.38
C LEU A 2 -6.86 12.46 6.01
N LEU A 3 -7.62 11.45 5.57
CA LEU A 3 -7.46 10.84 4.24
C LEU A 3 -7.60 11.84 3.08
N PHE A 4 -8.50 12.81 3.24
CA PHE A 4 -8.69 13.88 2.25
C PHE A 4 -7.50 14.85 2.20
N LEU A 5 -6.90 15.14 3.35
CA LEU A 5 -5.67 15.94 3.38
C LEU A 5 -4.50 15.17 2.76
N LEU A 6 -4.41 13.86 2.99
CA LEU A 6 -3.30 13.05 2.51
C LEU A 6 -3.38 12.69 1.02
N SER A 7 -4.56 12.69 0.42
CA SER A 7 -4.74 12.30 -0.98
C SER A 7 -4.08 13.26 -1.98
N GLU A 8 -3.81 12.77 -3.19
CA GLU A 8 -3.35 13.60 -4.31
C GLU A 8 -4.45 13.77 -5.36
N GLY A 9 -4.49 14.93 -6.03
CA GLY A 9 -5.48 15.26 -7.07
C GLY A 9 -6.64 16.14 -6.59
N GLY A 10 -7.42 16.67 -7.54
CA GLY A 10 -8.52 17.60 -7.28
C GLY A 10 -9.90 16.96 -7.02
N ASP A 11 -10.09 15.70 -7.42
CA ASP A 11 -11.40 15.02 -7.42
C ASP A 11 -11.57 14.03 -6.25
N VAL A 12 -10.93 14.35 -5.13
CA VAL A 12 -10.78 13.43 -3.99
C VAL A 12 -11.95 13.37 -3.02
N PRO A 13 -12.81 14.40 -2.84
CA PRO A 13 -13.89 14.32 -1.86
C PRO A 13 -14.77 13.09 -2.07
N HIS A 14 -15.17 12.83 -3.32
CA HIS A 14 -16.07 11.73 -3.68
C HIS A 14 -15.48 10.32 -3.47
N GLN A 15 -14.16 10.20 -3.26
CA GLN A 15 -13.53 8.92 -2.96
C GLN A 15 -13.67 8.53 -1.48
N TYR A 16 -13.84 9.51 -0.60
CA TYR A 16 -13.78 9.31 0.86
C TYR A 16 -15.01 9.82 1.60
N PHE A 17 -15.81 10.65 0.96
CA PHE A 17 -17.00 11.27 1.52
C PHE A 17 -18.18 10.97 0.61
N ASP A 18 -19.36 10.81 1.22
CA ASP A 18 -20.60 10.71 0.46
C ASP A 18 -20.97 12.07 -0.17
N PRO A 19 -21.94 12.12 -1.11
CA PRO A 19 -22.33 13.37 -1.76
C PRO A 19 -22.75 14.47 -0.79
N TRP A 20 -23.43 14.12 0.32
CA TRP A 20 -23.91 15.10 1.29
C TRP A 20 -22.77 15.68 2.13
N GLU A 21 -21.81 14.85 2.54
CA GLU A 21 -20.58 15.31 3.19
C GLU A 21 -19.76 16.21 2.25
N CYS A 22 -19.71 15.89 0.94
CA CYS A 22 -19.07 16.74 -0.05
C CYS A 22 -19.75 18.11 -0.16
N ASP A 23 -21.09 18.15 -0.13
CA ASP A 23 -21.85 19.40 -0.16
C ASP A 23 -21.58 20.26 1.08
N ILE A 24 -21.45 19.64 2.26
CA ILE A 24 -21.08 20.35 3.51
C ILE A 24 -19.65 20.88 3.46
N LEU A 25 -18.73 20.10 2.91
CA LEU A 25 -17.31 20.45 2.82
C LEU A 25 -17.01 21.38 1.63
N ALA A 26 -18.00 21.68 0.80
CA ALA A 26 -17.85 22.58 -0.33
C ALA A 26 -17.36 23.97 0.14
N PRO A 27 -16.52 24.65 -0.65
CA PRO A 27 -16.01 25.97 -0.30
C PRO A 27 -17.17 26.95 -0.04
N ALA A 28 -17.10 27.68 1.08
CA ALA A 28 -18.06 28.74 1.36
C ALA A 28 -18.00 29.81 0.26
N VAL A 29 -19.14 30.06 -0.39
CA VAL A 29 -19.30 31.08 -1.43
C VAL A 29 -20.02 32.31 -0.90
N ASN A 30 -19.69 33.48 -1.45
CA ASN A 30 -20.40 34.72 -1.17
C ASN A 30 -21.74 34.77 -1.95
N GLU A 31 -22.51 35.86 -1.76
CA GLU A 31 -23.79 36.08 -2.48
C GLU A 31 -23.65 36.11 -4.02
N LYS A 32 -22.42 36.26 -4.54
CA LYS A 32 -22.10 36.24 -5.98
C LYS A 32 -21.65 34.86 -6.47
N GLY A 33 -21.64 33.85 -5.61
CA GLY A 33 -21.17 32.50 -5.95
C GLY A 33 -19.65 32.36 -6.01
N GLU A 34 -18.88 33.35 -5.55
CA GLU A 34 -17.43 33.31 -5.54
C GLU A 34 -16.92 32.74 -4.21
N SER A 35 -15.86 31.92 -4.26
CA SER A 35 -15.19 31.42 -3.06
C SER A 35 -14.76 32.57 -2.15
N THR A 36 -15.16 32.50 -0.88
CA THR A 36 -14.76 33.47 0.15
C THR A 36 -13.28 33.38 0.52
N SER A 37 -12.62 32.26 0.17
CA SER A 37 -11.22 32.04 0.45
C SER A 37 -10.33 32.36 -0.75
N ARG A 38 -9.40 33.30 -0.55
CA ARG A 38 -8.46 33.78 -1.58
C ARG A 38 -7.26 32.88 -1.81
N LYS A 39 -7.00 31.93 -0.90
CA LYS A 39 -5.84 31.05 -0.95
C LYS A 39 -6.12 29.83 -1.83
N ASN A 40 -5.20 29.55 -2.75
CA ASN A 40 -5.25 28.35 -3.59
C ASN A 40 -5.44 27.08 -2.72
N PRO A 41 -6.41 26.21 -3.04
CA PRO A 41 -6.70 25.00 -2.25
C PRO A 41 -5.50 24.07 -2.07
N GLU A 42 -4.71 23.86 -3.11
CA GLU A 42 -3.53 22.98 -3.07
C GLU A 42 -2.43 23.56 -2.17
N THR A 43 -2.18 24.88 -2.26
CA THR A 43 -1.24 25.55 -1.36
C THR A 43 -1.69 25.42 0.10
N ARG A 44 -2.98 25.61 0.38
CA ARG A 44 -3.53 25.45 1.73
C ARG A 44 -3.38 24.02 2.24
N LYS A 45 -3.68 23.03 1.40
CA LYS A 45 -3.55 21.60 1.70
C LYS A 45 -2.10 21.24 2.02
N SER A 46 -1.16 21.69 1.19
CA SER A 46 0.28 21.46 1.38
C SER A 46 0.79 22.05 2.69
N GLU A 47 0.44 23.29 3.00
CA GLU A 47 0.84 23.90 4.28
C GLU A 47 0.23 23.19 5.49
N LEU A 48 -1.06 22.84 5.46
CA LEU A 48 -1.70 22.09 6.54
C LEU A 48 -1.01 20.73 6.76
N LEU A 49 -0.66 20.04 5.68
CA LEU A 49 0.09 18.78 5.76
C LEU A 49 1.49 18.98 6.35
N GLN A 50 2.16 20.09 6.05
CA GLN A 50 3.47 20.39 6.63
C GLN A 50 3.38 20.51 8.16
N PHE A 51 2.34 21.16 8.68
CA PHE A 51 2.12 21.28 10.12
C PHE A 51 1.74 19.94 10.78
N LEU A 52 1.06 19.05 10.07
CA LEU A 52 0.61 17.76 10.60
C LEU A 52 1.60 16.62 10.37
N LYS A 53 2.68 16.84 9.59
CA LYS A 53 3.61 15.79 9.17
C LYS A 53 4.10 14.96 10.36
N ASP A 54 4.64 15.62 11.38
CA ASP A 54 5.29 14.93 12.50
C ASP A 54 4.29 14.13 13.34
N ASP A 55 3.08 14.65 13.53
CA ASP A 55 2.01 13.93 14.22
C ASP A 55 1.55 12.69 13.44
N ILE A 56 1.48 12.79 12.10
CA ILE A 56 1.13 11.66 11.24
C ILE A 56 2.25 10.61 11.26
N LEU A 57 3.52 11.02 11.13
CA LEU A 57 4.65 10.10 11.21
C LEU A 57 4.72 9.40 12.56
N LYS A 58 4.45 10.12 13.65
CA LYS A 58 4.37 9.55 15.00
C LYS A 58 3.22 8.53 15.12
N MET A 59 2.05 8.85 14.57
CA MET A 59 0.91 7.92 14.58
C MET A 59 1.23 6.67 13.76
N VAL A 60 1.82 6.83 12.57
CA VAL A 60 2.22 5.70 11.73
C VAL A 60 3.28 4.84 12.44
N SER A 61 4.29 5.43 13.07
CA SER A 61 5.34 4.68 13.76
C SER A 61 4.81 3.88 14.96
N GLN A 62 3.80 4.39 15.66
CA GLN A 62 3.20 3.73 16.83
C GLN A 62 2.15 2.67 16.47
N HIS A 63 1.52 2.79 15.30
CA HIS A 63 0.33 1.99 14.95
C HIS A 63 0.41 1.34 13.57
N ALA A 64 1.60 1.20 12.96
CA ALA A 64 1.74 0.65 11.61
C ALA A 64 1.09 -0.74 11.45
N GLY A 65 1.22 -1.64 12.44
CA GLY A 65 0.56 -2.95 12.42
C GLY A 65 -0.96 -2.85 12.33
N ASP A 66 -1.57 -2.08 13.23
CA ASP A 66 -3.01 -1.81 13.26
C ASP A 66 -3.50 -1.18 11.95
N LEU A 67 -2.71 -0.25 11.40
CA LEU A 67 -3.03 0.40 10.12
C LEU A 67 -3.01 -0.60 8.97
N ILE A 68 -2.06 -1.53 8.92
CA ILE A 68 -1.95 -2.55 7.85
C ILE A 68 -3.19 -3.45 7.82
N VAL A 69 -3.72 -3.84 8.99
CA VAL A 69 -4.88 -4.75 9.06
C VAL A 69 -6.23 -4.02 9.04
N ASN A 70 -6.24 -2.69 9.03
CA ASN A 70 -7.44 -1.87 8.97
C ASN A 70 -7.67 -1.30 7.55
N LYS A 71 -8.91 -1.38 7.05
CA LYS A 71 -9.25 -0.94 5.68
C LYS A 71 -8.92 0.53 5.44
N TYR A 72 -9.26 1.41 6.38
CA TYR A 72 -9.05 2.85 6.28
C TYR A 72 -7.66 3.25 6.78
N GLY A 73 -7.16 2.56 7.81
CA GLY A 73 -5.78 2.72 8.27
C GLY A 73 -4.76 2.46 7.15
N GLY A 74 -4.98 1.41 6.37
CA GLY A 74 -4.12 1.09 5.24
C GLY A 74 -4.16 2.15 4.14
N LYS A 75 -5.26 2.91 4.01
CA LYS A 75 -5.32 4.08 3.12
C LYS A 75 -4.54 5.26 3.65
N VAL A 76 -4.54 5.49 4.96
CA VAL A 76 -3.68 6.52 5.58
C VAL A 76 -2.22 6.16 5.32
N LEU A 77 -1.86 4.91 5.56
CA LEU A 77 -0.50 4.40 5.35
C LEU A 77 -0.06 4.49 3.88
N GLU A 78 -0.93 4.12 2.94
CA GLU A 78 -0.67 4.22 1.49
C GLU A 78 -0.34 5.66 1.07
N ASN A 79 -1.12 6.64 1.52
CA ASN A 79 -0.87 8.04 1.17
C ASN A 79 0.34 8.62 1.94
N ALA A 80 0.57 8.21 3.19
CA ALA A 80 1.72 8.64 3.97
C ALA A 80 3.03 8.12 3.35
N LEU A 81 3.09 6.84 2.99
CA LEU A 81 4.22 6.20 2.31
C LEU A 81 4.51 6.83 0.95
N GLY A 82 3.46 7.19 0.19
CA GLY A 82 3.60 7.87 -1.09
C GLY A 82 4.33 9.21 -0.99
N ARG A 83 4.23 9.88 0.17
CA ARG A 83 4.77 11.23 0.44
C ARG A 83 6.06 11.25 1.25
N TRP A 84 6.21 10.32 2.18
CA TRP A 84 7.27 10.32 3.19
C TRP A 84 7.93 8.95 3.25
N GLY A 85 9.16 8.88 2.75
CA GLY A 85 9.97 7.65 2.74
C GLY A 85 10.23 7.09 4.13
N GLU A 86 10.18 7.94 5.16
CA GLU A 86 10.28 7.56 6.58
C GLU A 86 9.27 6.46 6.97
N CYS A 87 8.11 6.40 6.29
CA CYS A 87 7.10 5.39 6.56
C CYS A 87 7.54 3.96 6.20
N VAL A 88 8.55 3.79 5.33
CA VAL A 88 9.07 2.47 4.96
C VAL A 88 9.58 1.72 6.20
N GLU A 89 10.37 2.38 7.04
CA GLU A 89 10.94 1.79 8.25
C GLU A 89 9.85 1.42 9.27
N PHE A 90 8.79 2.22 9.37
CA PHE A 90 7.65 1.93 10.25
C PHE A 90 6.86 0.70 9.78
N VAL A 91 6.65 0.57 8.47
CA VAL A 91 6.01 -0.63 7.89
C VAL A 91 6.88 -1.86 8.11
N MET A 92 8.19 -1.75 7.89
CA MET A 92 9.12 -2.86 8.10
C MET A 92 9.14 -3.32 9.56
N ALA A 93 9.23 -2.38 10.52
CA ALA A 93 9.15 -2.69 11.94
C ALA A 93 7.86 -3.44 12.31
N ALA A 94 6.71 -2.99 11.81
CA ALA A 94 5.44 -3.66 12.06
C ALA A 94 5.38 -5.08 11.46
N LEU A 95 5.98 -5.29 10.29
CA LEU A 95 6.05 -6.61 9.66
C LEU A 95 7.00 -7.58 10.38
N GLU A 96 7.92 -7.06 11.19
CA GLU A 96 8.82 -7.87 12.01
C GLU A 96 8.21 -8.25 13.35
N GLU A 97 7.44 -7.36 13.96
CA GLU A 97 6.74 -7.60 15.22
C GLU A 97 5.55 -8.55 15.04
N GLU A 98 4.80 -8.38 13.95
CA GLU A 98 3.69 -9.26 13.60
C GLU A 98 4.18 -10.54 12.92
N ALA A 99 3.50 -11.67 13.18
CA ALA A 99 3.76 -12.86 12.40
C ALA A 99 3.35 -12.58 10.94
N LEU A 100 4.33 -12.44 10.04
CA LEU A 100 4.11 -12.18 8.60
C LEU A 100 2.99 -13.03 7.98
N ALA A 101 2.89 -14.29 8.41
CA ALA A 101 1.83 -15.21 7.98
C ALA A 101 0.43 -14.65 8.27
N ASP A 102 0.22 -14.03 9.43
CA ASP A 102 -1.07 -13.47 9.84
C ASP A 102 -1.45 -12.25 9.00
N VAL A 103 -0.47 -11.41 8.66
CA VAL A 103 -0.69 -10.26 7.77
C VAL A 103 -1.02 -10.72 6.35
N PHE A 104 -0.35 -11.75 5.84
CA PHE A 104 -0.62 -12.31 4.52
C PHE A 104 -1.94 -13.08 4.46
N GLU A 105 -2.36 -13.74 5.54
CA GLU A 105 -3.67 -14.39 5.61
C GLU A 105 -4.80 -13.41 5.91
N SER A 106 -4.51 -12.22 6.45
CA SER A 106 -5.52 -11.23 6.79
C SER A 106 -6.36 -10.84 5.57
N ALA A 107 -7.68 -10.80 5.73
CA ALA A 107 -8.60 -10.38 4.67
C ALA A 107 -8.32 -8.96 4.17
N VAL A 108 -7.73 -8.10 5.01
CA VAL A 108 -7.39 -6.71 4.72
C VAL A 108 -5.89 -6.53 4.51
N GLY A 109 -5.06 -7.13 5.38
CA GLY A 109 -3.61 -6.93 5.41
C GLY A 109 -2.92 -7.18 4.08
N HIS A 110 -3.20 -8.32 3.45
CA HIS A 110 -2.63 -8.64 2.13
C HIS A 110 -3.02 -7.62 1.05
N LEU A 111 -4.23 -7.05 1.09
CA LEU A 111 -4.67 -6.04 0.13
C LEU A 111 -3.98 -4.70 0.38
N VAL A 112 -3.77 -4.33 1.65
CA VAL A 112 -3.03 -3.12 2.02
C VAL A 112 -1.58 -3.25 1.57
N LEU A 113 -0.88 -4.32 1.96
CA LEU A 113 0.50 -4.56 1.54
C LEU A 113 0.66 -4.60 0.02
N LYS A 114 -0.25 -5.28 -0.68
CA LYS A 114 -0.28 -5.27 -2.14
C LYS A 114 -0.34 -3.84 -2.69
N ARG A 115 -1.18 -2.97 -2.14
CA ARG A 115 -1.26 -1.57 -2.58
C ARG A 115 0.00 -0.77 -2.24
N LEU A 116 0.56 -0.94 -1.03
CA LEU A 116 1.81 -0.30 -0.64
C LEU A 116 2.97 -0.67 -1.57
N LEU A 117 3.04 -1.92 -2.02
CA LEU A 117 4.05 -2.32 -3.02
C LEU A 117 3.79 -1.65 -4.37
N LEU A 118 2.53 -1.59 -4.80
CA LEU A 118 2.17 -1.01 -6.09
C LEU A 118 2.33 0.51 -6.17
N THR A 119 2.52 1.23 -5.05
CA THR A 119 2.89 2.66 -5.10
C THR A 119 4.26 2.89 -5.73
N TYR A 120 5.09 1.84 -5.84
CA TYR A 120 6.40 1.89 -6.49
C TYR A 120 6.36 1.55 -7.98
N LYS A 121 5.19 1.19 -8.53
CA LYS A 121 5.08 0.74 -9.93
C LYS A 121 5.54 1.80 -10.94
N GLU A 122 5.26 3.06 -10.66
CA GLU A 122 5.60 4.19 -11.54
C GLU A 122 6.88 4.92 -11.09
N LYS A 123 7.52 4.45 -10.00
CA LYS A 123 8.69 5.07 -9.39
C LYS A 123 9.95 4.31 -9.78
N GLU A 124 10.40 4.48 -11.03
CA GLU A 124 11.58 3.79 -11.55
C GLU A 124 12.81 4.05 -10.67
N GLY A 125 13.46 2.98 -10.22
CA GLY A 125 14.66 3.04 -9.37
C GLY A 125 14.38 3.10 -7.86
N GLU A 126 13.21 3.60 -7.43
CA GLU A 126 12.88 3.72 -6.00
C GLU A 126 12.45 2.38 -5.38
N ALA A 127 12.07 1.39 -6.19
CA ALA A 127 11.61 0.10 -5.68
C ALA A 127 12.68 -0.65 -4.86
N GLU A 128 13.95 -0.57 -5.29
CA GLU A 128 15.05 -1.31 -4.62
C GLU A 128 15.55 -0.60 -3.35
N GLU A 129 15.37 0.72 -3.24
CA GLU A 129 15.68 1.48 -2.02
C GLU A 129 14.48 1.60 -1.06
N GLY A 130 13.27 1.41 -1.57
CA GLY A 130 12.02 1.54 -0.83
C GLY A 130 11.53 0.23 -0.21
N LEU A 131 10.23 0.19 0.10
CA LEU A 131 9.57 -0.96 0.72
C LEU A 131 9.84 -2.29 -0.02
N PRO A 132 9.76 -2.39 -1.37
CA PRO A 132 10.01 -3.64 -2.07
C PRO A 132 11.42 -4.22 -1.81
N GLY A 133 12.45 -3.38 -1.96
CA GLY A 133 13.84 -3.76 -1.74
C GLY A 133 14.11 -4.11 -0.27
N LYS A 134 13.60 -3.32 0.68
CA LYS A 134 13.72 -3.60 2.12
C LYS A 134 13.07 -4.92 2.52
N MET A 135 11.90 -5.25 1.96
CA MET A 135 11.27 -6.56 2.19
C MET A 135 12.13 -7.70 1.64
N LEU A 136 12.73 -7.55 0.45
CA LEU A 136 13.62 -8.55 -0.13
C LEU A 136 14.92 -8.73 0.66
N GLU A 137 15.52 -7.64 1.13
CA GLU A 137 16.73 -7.63 1.95
C GLU A 137 16.49 -8.33 3.28
N LYS A 138 15.41 -7.94 3.98
CA LYS A 138 15.12 -8.43 5.33
C LYS A 138 14.65 -9.88 5.34
N PHE A 139 13.72 -10.22 4.46
CA PHE A 139 13.01 -11.50 4.53
C PHE A 139 13.52 -12.53 3.51
N GLY A 140 14.28 -12.10 2.50
CA GLY A 140 15.00 -12.99 1.58
C GLY A 140 14.16 -14.13 1.03
N ASP A 141 14.70 -15.35 1.15
CA ASP A 141 14.05 -16.58 0.67
C ASP A 141 12.85 -17.00 1.55
N ASN A 142 12.93 -16.73 2.87
CA ASN A 142 11.84 -17.01 3.81
C ASN A 142 10.57 -16.21 3.47
N PHE A 143 10.73 -15.04 2.85
CA PHE A 143 9.62 -14.21 2.40
C PHE A 143 8.77 -14.89 1.34
N VAL A 144 9.46 -15.43 0.32
CA VAL A 144 8.85 -16.09 -0.83
C VAL A 144 8.14 -17.36 -0.36
N ASP A 145 8.80 -18.15 0.48
CA ASP A 145 8.21 -19.35 1.08
C ASP A 145 7.01 -19.05 1.98
N GLY A 146 7.08 -17.97 2.76
CA GLY A 146 5.98 -17.51 3.63
C GLY A 146 4.73 -17.12 2.83
N MET A 147 4.90 -16.29 1.80
CA MET A 147 3.79 -15.85 0.93
C MET A 147 3.20 -16.97 0.09
N MET A 148 4.00 -17.96 -0.25
CA MET A 148 3.56 -19.11 -1.05
C MET A 148 2.70 -20.09 -0.27
N LYS A 149 2.53 -19.93 1.03
CA LYS A 149 1.65 -20.78 1.85
C LYS A 149 0.16 -20.57 1.52
N SER A 150 -0.23 -19.43 0.97
CA SER A 150 -1.63 -19.13 0.66
C SER A 150 -1.88 -18.34 -0.62
N SER A 151 -3.16 -18.29 -1.01
CA SER A 151 -3.62 -17.46 -2.12
C SER A 151 -3.40 -15.97 -1.89
N ARG A 152 -3.57 -15.51 -0.65
CA ARG A 152 -3.47 -14.08 -0.31
C ARG A 152 -2.02 -13.63 -0.32
N GLY A 153 -1.11 -14.41 0.25
CA GLY A 153 0.32 -14.19 0.15
C GLY A 153 0.80 -14.15 -1.31
N ALA A 154 0.28 -15.04 -2.17
CA ALA A 154 0.60 -15.03 -3.60
C ALA A 154 0.20 -13.72 -4.32
N PHE A 155 -0.86 -13.03 -3.87
CA PHE A 155 -1.18 -11.69 -4.41
C PHE A 155 -0.17 -10.62 -4.01
N VAL A 156 0.35 -10.69 -2.78
CA VAL A 156 1.40 -9.77 -2.31
C VAL A 156 2.69 -10.04 -3.06
N LEU A 157 3.10 -11.31 -3.19
CA LEU A 157 4.25 -11.71 -3.99
C LEU A 157 4.09 -11.27 -5.46
N GLY A 158 2.87 -11.39 -6.00
CA GLY A 158 2.55 -10.91 -7.34
C GLY A 158 2.73 -9.40 -7.49
N ALA A 159 2.40 -8.59 -6.47
CA ALA A 159 2.70 -7.16 -6.51
C ALA A 159 4.20 -6.89 -6.41
N LEU A 160 4.92 -7.61 -5.55
CA LEU A 160 6.37 -7.47 -5.42
C LEU A 160 7.10 -7.78 -6.73
N VAL A 161 6.73 -8.87 -7.41
CA VAL A 161 7.26 -9.25 -8.74
C VAL A 161 6.96 -8.22 -9.83
N GLU A 162 5.88 -7.46 -9.69
CA GLU A 162 5.52 -6.41 -10.64
C GLU A 162 6.40 -5.17 -10.48
N VAL A 163 6.88 -4.87 -9.27
CA VAL A 163 7.64 -3.64 -8.98
C VAL A 163 9.14 -3.88 -8.77
N SER A 164 9.58 -5.10 -8.44
CA SER A 164 10.99 -5.46 -8.28
C SER A 164 11.44 -6.50 -9.30
N LYS A 165 12.46 -6.13 -10.09
CA LYS A 165 13.11 -7.03 -11.05
C LYS A 165 13.85 -8.17 -10.34
N GLU A 166 14.42 -7.89 -9.17
CA GLU A 166 15.09 -8.89 -8.35
C GLU A 166 14.10 -9.94 -7.85
N ALA A 167 12.94 -9.53 -7.32
CA ALA A 167 11.89 -10.47 -6.92
C ALA A 167 11.44 -11.36 -8.08
N LYS A 168 11.21 -10.76 -9.26
CA LYS A 168 10.83 -11.50 -10.48
C LYS A 168 11.91 -12.51 -10.86
N LYS A 169 13.19 -12.14 -10.80
CA LYS A 169 14.32 -13.03 -11.08
C LYS A 169 14.40 -14.19 -10.08
N LYS A 170 14.30 -13.93 -8.78
CA LYS A 170 14.30 -14.96 -7.73
C LYS A 170 13.16 -15.97 -7.94
N CYS A 171 11.93 -15.49 -8.16
CA CYS A 171 10.78 -16.36 -8.40
C CYS A 171 10.90 -17.20 -9.68
N LYS A 172 11.52 -16.67 -10.75
CA LYS A 172 11.75 -17.41 -12.00
C LYS A 172 12.87 -18.45 -11.88
N ALA A 173 13.90 -18.16 -11.09
CA ALA A 173 15.05 -19.03 -10.92
C ALA A 173 14.72 -20.29 -10.10
N ASP A 174 13.80 -20.17 -9.13
CA ASP A 174 13.37 -21.30 -8.32
C ASP A 174 12.34 -22.18 -9.07
N LYS A 175 12.85 -23.26 -9.68
CA LYS A 175 12.03 -24.25 -10.40
C LYS A 175 11.05 -24.98 -9.47
N ASN A 176 11.40 -25.19 -8.21
CA ASN A 176 10.54 -25.87 -7.25
C ASN A 176 9.37 -24.98 -6.88
N LEU A 177 9.63 -23.69 -6.65
CA LEU A 177 8.61 -22.67 -6.43
C LEU A 177 7.63 -22.59 -7.60
N VAL A 178 8.13 -22.51 -8.84
CA VAL A 178 7.29 -22.44 -10.04
C VAL A 178 6.44 -23.69 -10.21
N LYS A 179 6.99 -24.87 -9.90
CA LYS A 179 6.24 -26.13 -9.91
C LYS A 179 5.14 -26.11 -8.86
N ALA A 180 5.46 -25.74 -7.62
CA ALA A 180 4.51 -25.64 -6.52
C ALA A 180 3.39 -24.63 -6.82
N MET A 181 3.70 -23.47 -7.43
CA MET A 181 2.72 -22.49 -7.91
C MET A 181 1.73 -23.11 -8.89
N LYS A 182 2.22 -23.84 -9.90
CA LYS A 182 1.39 -24.49 -10.92
C LYS A 182 0.53 -25.62 -10.36
N GLU A 183 0.99 -26.30 -9.33
CA GLU A 183 0.21 -27.33 -8.63
C GLU A 183 -0.89 -26.68 -7.79
N LYS A 184 -0.53 -25.68 -6.98
CA LYS A 184 -1.49 -24.92 -6.17
C LYS A 184 -2.52 -24.19 -7.01
N SER A 185 -2.18 -23.75 -8.23
CA SER A 185 -3.13 -23.08 -9.13
C SER A 185 -4.20 -24.00 -9.72
N LYS A 186 -4.03 -25.33 -9.63
CA LYS A 186 -4.98 -26.34 -10.14
C LYS A 186 -5.99 -26.84 -9.09
N GLY A 187 -5.87 -26.41 -7.83
CA GLY A 187 -6.77 -26.83 -6.76
C GLY A 187 -8.18 -26.24 -6.83
N GLU A 188 -9.14 -26.83 -6.11
CA GLU A 188 -10.56 -26.44 -6.14
C GLU A 188 -10.90 -25.20 -5.28
N LYS A 189 -10.03 -24.78 -4.35
CA LYS A 189 -10.24 -23.58 -3.51
C LYS A 189 -8.96 -22.77 -3.36
N GLY A 190 -9.05 -21.44 -3.48
CA GLY A 190 -7.95 -20.51 -3.14
C GLY A 190 -6.84 -20.38 -4.18
N THR A 191 -7.15 -20.42 -5.47
CA THR A 191 -6.14 -20.46 -6.55
C THR A 191 -5.90 -19.14 -7.28
N ALA A 192 -6.78 -18.14 -7.09
CA ALA A 192 -6.72 -16.87 -7.84
C ALA A 192 -5.39 -16.13 -7.67
N GLY A 193 -4.83 -16.09 -6.46
CA GLY A 193 -3.54 -15.46 -6.21
C GLY A 193 -2.39 -16.15 -6.94
N PHE A 194 -2.35 -17.48 -6.92
CA PHE A 194 -1.33 -18.26 -7.62
C PHE A 194 -1.46 -18.13 -9.14
N LEU A 195 -2.68 -18.11 -9.68
CA LEU A 195 -2.93 -17.87 -11.11
C LEU A 195 -2.44 -16.48 -11.54
N ALA A 196 -2.78 -15.44 -10.75
CA ALA A 196 -2.33 -14.09 -11.02
C ALA A 196 -0.80 -13.97 -10.95
N LEU A 197 -0.16 -14.63 -9.97
CA LEU A 197 1.30 -14.65 -9.85
C LEU A 197 1.97 -15.34 -11.05
N ILE A 198 1.46 -16.50 -11.49
CA ILE A 198 1.96 -17.20 -12.69
C ILE A 198 1.89 -16.29 -13.92
N ASP A 199 0.81 -15.53 -14.07
CA ASP A 199 0.64 -14.64 -15.22
C ASP A 199 1.69 -13.52 -15.22
N LYS A 200 1.96 -12.91 -14.06
CA LYS A 200 3.00 -11.89 -13.90
C LYS A 200 4.43 -12.42 -14.08
N LEU A 201 4.63 -13.72 -13.88
CA LEU A 201 5.90 -14.41 -14.10
C LEU A 201 6.10 -14.86 -15.55
N LYS A 202 5.14 -14.66 -16.46
CA LYS A 202 5.48 -14.73 -17.89
C LYS A 202 6.46 -13.60 -18.23
#